data_AF-A0A1G0J7H8-F1
#
_entry.id   AF-A0A1G0J7H8-F1
#
_cell.length_a   1.000
_cell.length_b   1.000
_cell.length_c   1.000
_cell.angle_alpha   90.00
_cell.angle_beta   90.00
_cell.angle_gamma   90.00
#
_symmetry.space_group_name_H-M   'P 1'
#
loop_
_entity.id
_entity.type
_entity.pdbx_description
1 polymer ?
#
loop_
_entity_poly.entity_id
_entity_poly.type
_entity_poly.pdbx_seq_one_letter_code
_entity_poly.pdbx_strand_id
1 'polypeptide(L)'
;GDLLIDVAEYTHMHHGPGVLIIAHEGNYGYDETGGERGLLYYSKQPLPESDLASRLAHVARKGLKACVLFEREPGIGKHVSFPGDRLEVFANDRLLAPNTDEGWAEFLPAVKSLGARLFPNEDHRIERLNTDPRDRLTAVIRAATAPGAETLLARLS
;
A
#
# COMPACT_ATOMS: atom_id res chain seq x y z
N GLY A 1 -4.44 -17.91 -10.21
CA GLY A 1 -5.86 -17.51 -10.17
C GLY A 1 -6.10 -17.05 -8.77
N ASP A 2 -6.29 -15.74 -8.58
CA ASP A 2 -6.27 -15.15 -7.24
C ASP A 2 -7.67 -15.28 -6.63
N LEU A 3 -7.84 -16.27 -5.76
CA LEU A 3 -9.08 -16.56 -5.04
C LEU A 3 -9.16 -15.65 -3.80
N LEU A 4 -10.17 -14.79 -3.75
CA LEU A 4 -10.54 -14.02 -2.55
C LEU A 4 -11.24 -14.97 -1.58
N ILE A 5 -10.71 -15.16 -0.37
CA ILE A 5 -11.34 -15.99 0.67
C ILE A 5 -11.35 -15.23 1.99
N ASP A 6 -12.55 -14.84 2.42
CA ASP A 6 -12.97 -14.42 3.77
C ASP A 6 -12.96 -12.92 4.09
N VAL A 7 -14.16 -12.41 4.33
CA VAL A 7 -14.47 -11.05 4.80
C VAL A 7 -14.86 -11.19 6.26
N ALA A 8 -14.03 -10.70 7.17
CA ALA A 8 -14.39 -10.66 8.58
C ALA A 8 -14.85 -9.23 8.94
N GLU A 9 -16.14 -9.13 9.30
CA GLU A 9 -16.76 -7.87 9.71
C GLU A 9 -16.48 -7.62 11.21
N TYR A 10 -15.64 -6.64 11.52
CA TYR A 10 -15.24 -6.29 12.89
C TYR A 10 -15.81 -4.95 13.35
N THR A 11 -16.97 -4.56 12.83
CA THR A 11 -17.71 -3.32 13.18
C THR A 11 -18.03 -3.17 14.68
N HIS A 12 -17.83 -4.21 15.48
CA HIS A 12 -18.04 -4.24 16.92
C HIS A 12 -16.78 -3.96 17.78
N MET A 13 -15.60 -3.79 17.17
CA MET A 13 -14.37 -3.44 17.91
C MET A 13 -14.19 -1.92 17.98
N HIS A 14 -14.41 -1.34 19.15
CA HIS A 14 -14.05 0.07 19.41
C HIS A 14 -12.54 0.26 19.27
N HIS A 15 -12.10 1.14 18.36
CA HIS A 15 -10.70 1.39 17.98
C HIS A 15 -9.98 0.22 17.27
N GLY A 16 -10.73 -0.74 16.72
CA GLY A 16 -10.20 -1.83 15.91
C GLY A 16 -10.46 -1.61 14.42
N PRO A 17 -9.79 -2.36 13.52
CA PRO A 17 -9.99 -2.15 12.11
C PRO A 17 -11.40 -2.58 11.65
N GLY A 18 -12.23 -1.64 11.18
CA GLY A 18 -13.64 -1.82 10.84
C GLY A 18 -13.99 -2.84 9.74
N VAL A 19 -13.07 -3.19 8.85
CA VAL A 19 -13.19 -4.27 7.85
C VAL A 19 -11.80 -4.88 7.65
N LEU A 20 -11.62 -6.15 8.01
CA LEU A 20 -10.42 -6.91 7.69
C LEU A 20 -10.78 -7.93 6.61
N ILE A 21 -10.38 -7.70 5.36
CA ILE A 21 -10.40 -8.80 4.36
C ILE A 21 -9.10 -9.56 4.55
N ILE A 22 -9.15 -10.87 4.71
CA ILE A 22 -7.93 -11.69 4.71
C ILE A 22 -7.96 -12.39 3.36
N ALA A 23 -7.02 -12.17 2.45
CA ALA A 23 -6.86 -13.08 1.31
C ALA A 23 -5.75 -14.08 1.62
N HIS A 24 -5.78 -15.23 0.94
CA HIS A 24 -4.78 -16.28 1.06
C HIS A 24 -3.32 -15.78 0.87
N GLU A 25 -3.12 -14.63 0.22
CA GLU A 25 -1.82 -14.00 -0.05
C GLU A 25 -1.52 -12.70 0.75
N GLY A 26 -2.45 -12.18 1.56
CA GLY A 26 -2.24 -10.90 2.27
C GLY A 26 -3.42 -10.44 3.14
N ASN A 27 -3.14 -9.67 4.20
CA ASN A 27 -4.16 -9.10 5.09
C ASN A 27 -4.53 -7.67 4.64
N TYR A 28 -5.81 -7.39 4.48
CA TYR A 28 -6.40 -6.07 4.24
C TYR A 28 -7.02 -5.60 5.55
N GLY A 29 -6.70 -4.40 6.05
CA GLY A 29 -7.31 -3.85 7.26
C GLY A 29 -7.79 -2.43 7.07
N TYR A 30 -8.97 -2.14 7.59
CA TYR A 30 -9.54 -0.80 7.76
C TYR A 30 -8.86 -0.13 8.95
N ASP A 31 -7.76 0.58 8.78
CA ASP A 31 -7.09 1.20 9.93
C ASP A 31 -7.90 2.40 10.48
N GLU A 32 -8.24 2.40 11.78
CA GLU A 32 -8.78 3.58 12.50
C GLU A 32 -7.71 4.30 13.33
N THR A 33 -6.47 3.81 13.34
CA THR A 33 -5.36 4.46 14.04
C THR A 33 -4.81 5.59 13.19
N GLY A 34 -4.89 6.84 13.68
CA GLY A 34 -4.33 8.03 13.01
C GLY A 34 -5.29 8.79 12.08
N GLY A 35 -6.53 8.33 11.91
CA GLY A 35 -7.60 9.10 11.24
C GLY A 35 -7.61 9.03 9.70
N GLU A 36 -6.74 8.24 9.07
CA GLU A 36 -6.69 8.11 7.61
C GLU A 36 -6.97 6.67 7.16
N ARG A 37 -8.07 6.47 6.42
CA ARG A 37 -8.51 5.15 5.91
C ARG A 37 -7.65 4.74 4.70
N GLY A 38 -7.12 3.52 4.69
CA GLY A 38 -6.33 2.99 3.57
C GLY A 38 -6.47 1.47 3.43
N LEU A 39 -6.04 0.93 2.29
CA LEU A 39 -5.96 -0.51 2.06
C LEU A 39 -4.50 -0.98 2.20
N LEU A 40 -4.28 -1.86 3.16
CA LEU A 40 -2.97 -2.47 3.43
C LEU A 40 -2.79 -3.76 2.62
N TYR A 41 -1.61 -3.95 2.03
CA TYR A 41 -1.19 -5.23 1.47
C TYR A 41 0.27 -5.49 1.82
N TYR A 42 0.58 -6.74 2.20
CA TYR A 42 1.95 -7.21 2.32
C TYR A 42 2.03 -8.68 1.89
N SER A 43 3.09 -9.03 1.16
CA SER A 43 3.34 -10.42 0.76
C SER A 43 3.84 -11.23 1.95
N LYS A 44 3.31 -12.44 2.13
CA LYS A 44 3.82 -13.44 3.10
C LYS A 44 4.82 -14.40 2.48
N GLN A 45 5.01 -14.35 1.16
CA GLN A 45 5.91 -15.21 0.40
C GLN A 45 7.05 -14.40 -0.22
N PRO A 46 8.24 -15.00 -0.42
CA PRO A 46 9.31 -14.39 -1.20
C PRO A 46 8.77 -13.96 -2.57
N LEU A 47 9.03 -12.71 -2.93
CA LEU A 47 8.70 -12.21 -4.27
C LEU A 47 9.78 -12.69 -5.26
N PRO A 48 9.39 -13.12 -6.47
CA PRO A 48 10.32 -13.68 -7.44
C PRO A 48 11.31 -12.64 -7.99
N GLU A 49 11.00 -11.34 -7.89
CA GLU A 49 11.86 -10.27 -8.37
C GLU A 49 13.07 -10.04 -7.47
N SER A 50 14.26 -9.96 -8.09
CA SER A 50 15.52 -9.82 -7.37
C SER A 50 15.78 -8.39 -6.86
N ASP A 51 15.28 -7.36 -7.55
CA ASP A 51 15.47 -5.97 -7.15
C ASP A 51 14.28 -5.41 -6.36
N LEU A 52 14.56 -4.43 -5.50
CA LEU A 52 13.56 -3.85 -4.61
C LEU A 52 12.49 -3.07 -5.38
N ALA A 53 12.83 -2.35 -6.45
CA ALA A 53 11.87 -1.52 -7.19
C ALA A 53 10.81 -2.39 -7.87
N SER A 54 11.20 -3.50 -8.48
CA SER A 54 10.28 -4.48 -9.08
C SER A 54 9.41 -5.16 -8.02
N ARG A 55 9.96 -5.48 -6.85
CA ARG A 55 9.19 -5.99 -5.70
C ARG A 55 8.16 -4.98 -5.21
N LEU A 56 8.53 -3.71 -5.09
CA LEU A 56 7.62 -2.63 -4.70
C LEU A 56 6.49 -2.45 -5.72
N ALA A 57 6.81 -2.48 -7.03
CA ALA A 57 5.80 -2.42 -8.07
C ALA A 57 4.87 -3.64 -8.05
N HIS A 58 5.39 -4.83 -7.75
CA HIS A 58 4.57 -6.04 -7.59
C HIS A 58 3.54 -5.88 -6.47
N VAL A 59 3.98 -5.51 -5.27
CA VAL A 59 3.06 -5.36 -4.14
C VAL A 59 2.08 -4.21 -4.35
N ALA A 60 2.52 -3.12 -4.98
CA ALA A 60 1.64 -2.02 -5.35
C ALA A 60 0.55 -2.45 -6.35
N ARG A 61 0.89 -3.26 -7.38
CA ARG A 61 -0.11 -3.85 -8.29
C ARG A 61 -1.15 -4.68 -7.54
N LYS A 62 -0.71 -5.53 -6.61
CA LYS A 62 -1.62 -6.38 -5.83
C LYS A 62 -2.55 -5.53 -4.95
N GLY A 63 -2.02 -4.51 -4.26
CA GLY A 63 -2.81 -3.56 -3.49
C GLY A 63 -3.81 -2.78 -4.35
N LEU A 64 -3.38 -2.20 -5.46
CA LEU A 64 -4.25 -1.44 -6.37
C LEU A 64 -5.33 -2.32 -7.02
N LYS A 65 -5.00 -3.56 -7.38
CA LYS A 65 -5.98 -4.54 -7.86
C LYS A 65 -7.06 -4.80 -6.82
N ALA A 66 -6.69 -4.90 -5.54
CA ALA A 66 -7.67 -5.01 -4.47
C ALA A 66 -8.55 -3.76 -4.40
N CYS A 67 -7.97 -2.55 -4.37
CA CYS A 67 -8.75 -1.29 -4.39
C CYS A 67 -9.82 -1.26 -5.49
N VAL A 68 -9.45 -1.63 -6.72
CA VAL A 68 -10.38 -1.71 -7.86
C VAL A 68 -11.49 -2.74 -7.63
N LEU A 69 -11.19 -3.89 -7.02
CA LEU A 69 -12.19 -4.90 -6.70
C LEU A 69 -13.17 -4.40 -5.63
N PHE A 70 -12.69 -3.70 -4.61
CA PHE A 70 -13.52 -3.08 -3.58
C PHE A 70 -14.46 -2.01 -4.14
N GLU A 71 -13.97 -1.12 -5.02
CA GLU A 71 -14.78 -0.09 -5.66
C GLU A 71 -15.87 -0.66 -6.59
N ARG A 72 -15.66 -1.87 -7.13
CA ARG A 72 -16.60 -2.55 -8.04
C ARG A 72 -17.61 -3.45 -7.32
N GLU A 73 -17.36 -3.82 -6.07
CA GLU A 73 -18.24 -4.70 -5.31
C GLU A 73 -19.57 -3.98 -5.00
N PRO A 74 -20.73 -4.44 -5.50
CA PRO A 74 -22.00 -3.70 -5.41
C PRO A 74 -22.45 -3.34 -3.99
N GLY A 75 -22.05 -4.12 -2.98
CA GLY A 75 -22.33 -3.86 -1.57
C GLY A 75 -21.35 -2.90 -0.88
N ILE A 76 -20.15 -2.68 -1.44
CA ILE A 76 -19.06 -1.95 -0.78
C ILE A 76 -18.69 -0.66 -1.54
N GLY A 77 -18.68 -0.70 -2.87
CA GLY A 77 -18.17 0.38 -3.73
C GLY A 77 -18.88 1.72 -3.59
N LYS A 78 -20.10 1.75 -3.01
CA LYS A 78 -20.80 3.01 -2.69
C LYS A 78 -20.28 3.70 -1.42
N HIS A 79 -19.51 2.99 -0.62
CA HIS A 79 -19.04 3.44 0.70
C HIS A 79 -17.51 3.58 0.78
N VAL A 80 -16.80 3.20 -0.28
CA VAL A 80 -15.34 3.19 -0.35
C VAL A 80 -14.89 3.87 -1.64
N SER A 81 -13.86 4.69 -1.55
CA SER A 81 -13.19 5.31 -2.69
C SER A 81 -11.69 5.36 -2.43
N PHE A 82 -10.89 5.11 -3.46
CA PHE A 82 -9.44 5.20 -3.45
C PHE A 82 -8.98 6.27 -4.45
N PRO A 83 -8.83 7.55 -4.00
CA PRO A 83 -8.45 8.66 -4.88
C PRO A 83 -7.11 8.48 -5.58
N GLY A 84 -6.19 7.70 -4.99
CA GLY A 84 -4.89 7.40 -5.59
C GLY A 84 -3.90 8.57 -5.57
N ASP A 85 -4.15 9.59 -4.74
CA ASP A 85 -3.23 10.70 -4.49
C ASP A 85 -2.22 10.39 -3.37
N ARG A 86 -2.42 9.29 -2.64
CA ARG A 86 -1.56 8.87 -1.53
C ARG A 86 -1.30 7.36 -1.55
N LEU A 87 -0.03 6.99 -1.42
CA LEU A 87 0.39 5.60 -1.27
C LEU A 87 1.43 5.47 -0.17
N GLU A 88 1.26 4.50 0.73
CA GLU A 88 2.27 4.15 1.73
C GLU A 88 2.94 2.82 1.35
N VAL A 89 4.26 2.78 1.49
CA VAL A 89 5.07 1.59 1.24
C VAL A 89 6.06 1.43 2.38
N PHE A 90 6.09 0.27 3.02
CA PHE A 90 6.94 0.02 4.17
C PHE A 90 7.71 -1.29 4.05
N ALA A 91 8.89 -1.34 4.67
CA ALA A 91 9.64 -2.56 4.87
C ALA A 91 9.20 -3.24 6.17
N ASN A 92 8.76 -4.50 6.08
CA ASN A 92 8.20 -5.21 7.24
C ASN A 92 9.27 -5.85 8.12
N ASP A 93 10.38 -6.29 7.54
CA ASP A 93 11.51 -6.86 8.27
C ASP A 93 12.46 -5.76 8.72
N ARG A 94 12.45 -5.46 10.01
CA ARG A 94 13.24 -4.39 10.63
C ARG A 94 14.69 -4.80 10.92
N LEU A 95 15.01 -6.09 10.85
CA LEU A 95 16.38 -6.57 10.94
C LEU A 95 17.11 -6.33 9.61
N LEU A 96 16.41 -6.54 8.49
CA LEU A 96 16.95 -6.32 7.15
C LEU A 96 16.81 -4.87 6.66
N ALA A 97 15.78 -4.15 7.10
CA ALA A 97 15.51 -2.77 6.70
C ALA A 97 15.13 -1.91 7.91
N PRO A 98 16.12 -1.54 8.76
CA PRO A 98 15.86 -0.75 9.94
C PRO A 98 15.42 0.68 9.58
N ASN A 99 14.56 1.28 10.42
CA ASN A 99 14.16 2.68 10.28
C ASN A 99 15.29 3.61 10.72
N THR A 100 16.35 3.69 9.92
CA THR A 100 17.56 4.51 10.09
C THR A 100 17.79 5.37 8.85
N ASP A 101 18.73 6.33 8.91
CA ASP A 101 19.02 7.19 7.77
C ASP A 101 19.70 6.41 6.64
N GLU A 102 20.53 5.42 6.99
CA GLU A 102 21.13 4.47 6.06
C GLU A 102 20.06 3.61 5.39
N GLY A 103 19.16 3.02 6.17
CA GLY A 103 18.04 2.23 5.64
C GLY A 103 17.14 3.06 4.72
N TRP A 104 16.89 4.32 5.07
CA TRP A 104 16.15 5.24 4.21
C TRP A 104 16.89 5.55 2.90
N ALA A 105 18.20 5.77 2.95
CA ALA A 105 19.01 6.04 1.76
C ALA A 105 19.01 4.84 0.77
N GLU A 106 18.96 3.61 1.27
CA GLU A 106 18.83 2.40 0.46
C GLU A 106 17.40 2.19 -0.08
N PHE A 107 16.39 2.54 0.70
CA PHE A 107 14.98 2.34 0.36
C PHE A 107 14.47 3.37 -0.66
N LEU A 108 14.86 4.64 -0.50
CA LEU A 108 14.35 5.77 -1.27
C LEU A 108 14.49 5.64 -2.79
N PRO A 109 15.61 5.15 -3.37
CA PRO A 109 15.72 4.97 -4.83
C PRO A 109 14.64 4.07 -5.42
N ALA A 110 14.31 2.96 -4.74
CA ALA A 110 13.25 2.05 -5.19
C ALA A 110 11.86 2.70 -5.10
N VAL A 111 11.61 3.46 -4.03
CA VAL A 111 10.35 4.21 -3.88
C VAL A 111 10.23 5.31 -4.95
N LYS A 112 11.32 6.02 -5.27
CA LYS A 112 11.34 7.00 -6.38
C LYS A 112 11.03 6.35 -7.72
N SER A 113 11.59 5.17 -7.98
CA SER A 113 11.28 4.40 -9.19
C SER A 113 9.80 4.04 -9.26
N LEU A 114 9.20 3.60 -8.14
CA LEU A 114 7.77 3.34 -8.06
C LEU A 114 6.94 4.62 -8.29
N GLY A 115 7.27 5.73 -7.63
CA GLY A 115 6.60 7.02 -7.79
C GLY A 115 6.60 7.51 -9.24
N ALA A 116 7.74 7.42 -9.93
CA ALA A 116 7.86 7.79 -11.33
C ALA A 116 6.98 6.95 -12.28
N ARG A 117 6.72 5.68 -11.94
CA ARG A 117 5.81 4.82 -12.70
C ARG A 117 4.35 5.15 -12.40
N LEU A 118 4.01 5.41 -11.14
CA LEU A 118 2.65 5.71 -10.71
C LEU A 118 2.17 7.08 -11.17
N PHE A 119 3.07 8.06 -11.21
CA PHE A 119 2.77 9.47 -11.48
C PHE A 119 3.68 10.02 -12.59
N PRO A 120 3.59 9.47 -13.83
CA PRO A 120 4.46 9.88 -14.92
C PRO A 120 4.17 11.32 -15.34
N ASN A 121 5.19 12.17 -15.34
CA ASN A 121 5.07 13.61 -15.64
C ASN A 121 4.15 14.38 -14.68
N GLU A 122 3.91 13.85 -13.47
CA GLU A 122 3.07 14.46 -12.44
C GLU A 122 3.91 14.74 -11.19
N ASP A 123 3.65 15.88 -10.56
CA ASP A 123 4.31 16.26 -9.32
C ASP A 123 3.88 15.34 -8.18
N HIS A 124 4.86 14.70 -7.55
CA HIS A 124 4.67 13.90 -6.35
C HIS A 124 5.82 14.09 -5.37
N ARG A 125 5.51 13.98 -4.08
CA ARG A 125 6.46 14.09 -2.97
C ARG A 125 6.62 12.73 -2.32
N ILE A 126 7.84 12.42 -1.90
CA ILE A 126 8.16 11.19 -1.18
C ILE A 126 8.81 11.58 0.13
N GLU A 127 8.19 11.19 1.23
CA GLU A 127 8.62 11.50 2.57
C GLU A 127 8.71 10.23 3.40
N ARG A 128 9.64 10.21 4.36
CA ARG A 128 9.71 9.15 5.36
C ARG A 128 8.67 9.46 6.43
N LEU A 129 7.83 8.50 6.79
CA LEU A 129 6.70 8.73 7.71
C LEU A 129 7.16 9.26 9.07
N ASN A 130 8.23 8.68 9.63
CA ASN A 130 8.88 9.14 10.85
C ASN A 130 10.32 8.61 10.92
N THR A 131 11.09 9.12 11.88
CA THR A 131 12.47 8.73 12.13
C THR A 131 12.65 7.91 13.42
N ASP A 132 11.57 7.42 14.06
CA ASP A 132 11.71 6.58 15.25
C ASP A 132 12.24 5.20 14.84
N PRO A 133 13.44 4.78 15.29
CA PRO A 133 13.98 3.47 14.98
C PRO A 133 13.09 2.31 15.49
N ARG A 134 12.14 2.59 16.41
CA ARG A 134 11.12 1.66 16.91
C ARG A 134 9.99 1.39 15.93
N ASP A 135 9.85 2.18 14.87
CA ASP A 135 8.82 2.01 13.85
C ASP A 135 9.34 1.28 12.61
N ARG A 136 8.44 0.94 11.70
CA ARG A 136 8.79 0.40 10.38
C ARG A 136 9.33 1.52 9.51
N LEU A 137 10.30 1.18 8.65
CA LEU A 137 10.73 2.08 7.59
C LEU A 137 9.59 2.22 6.58
N THR A 138 8.93 3.37 6.59
CA THR A 138 7.77 3.67 5.74
C THR A 138 8.02 4.92 4.91
N ALA A 139 7.80 4.79 3.59
CA ALA A 139 7.71 5.92 2.68
C ALA A 139 6.25 6.25 2.38
N VAL A 140 5.93 7.53 2.35
CA VAL A 140 4.64 8.07 1.92
C VAL A 140 4.86 8.81 0.60
N ILE A 141 4.15 8.38 -0.44
CA ILE A 141 4.08 9.07 -1.73
C ILE A 141 2.79 9.90 -1.72
N ARG A 142 2.90 11.20 -2.00
CA ARG A 142 1.76 12.12 -2.15
C ARG A 142 1.81 12.79 -3.51
N ALA A 143 0.80 12.61 -4.33
CA ALA A 143 0.67 13.24 -5.63
C ALA A 143 -0.25 14.47 -5.56
N ALA A 144 -0.05 15.43 -6.47
CA ALA A 144 -0.92 16.60 -6.60
C ALA A 144 -2.29 16.25 -7.23
N THR A 145 -2.39 15.08 -7.86
CA THR A 145 -3.52 14.57 -8.61
C THR A 145 -4.06 13.30 -7.94
N ALA A 146 -5.35 13.03 -8.16
CA ALA A 146 -6.03 11.83 -7.69
C ALA A 146 -6.50 10.99 -8.91
N PRO A 147 -5.59 10.25 -9.59
CA PRO A 147 -5.93 9.49 -10.79
C PRO A 147 -6.84 8.28 -10.54
N GLY A 148 -7.01 7.86 -9.29
CA GLY A 148 -7.78 6.68 -8.91
C GLY A 148 -7.00 5.37 -9.03
N ALA A 149 -7.44 4.35 -8.29
CA ALA A 149 -6.76 3.06 -8.22
C ALA A 149 -6.66 2.34 -9.58
N GLU A 150 -7.69 2.43 -10.42
CA GLU A 150 -7.70 1.78 -11.74
C GLU A 150 -6.64 2.37 -12.69
N THR A 151 -6.51 3.70 -12.73
CA THR A 151 -5.49 4.35 -13.55
C THR A 151 -4.09 4.05 -13.04
N LEU A 152 -3.86 4.08 -11.72
CA LEU A 152 -2.57 3.70 -11.15
C LEU A 152 -2.20 2.24 -11.45
N LEU A 153 -3.17 1.32 -11.39
CA LEU A 153 -2.96 -0.08 -11.73
C LEU A 153 -2.53 -0.25 -13.20
N ALA A 154 -3.19 0.46 -14.12
CA ALA A 154 -2.86 0.42 -15.54
C ALA A 154 -1.41 0.90 -15.81
N ARG A 155 -0.91 1.88 -15.04
CA ARG A 155 0.46 2.41 -15.15
C ARG A 155 1.55 1.44 -14.67
N LEU A 156 1.19 0.44 -13.86
CA LEU A 156 2.12 -0.58 -13.37
C LEU A 156 2.11 -1.89 -14.18
N SER A 157 1.22 -1.98 -15.16
CA SER A 157 1.04 -3.15 -16.04
C SER A 157 2.15 -3.28 -17.08
#